data_AF-A0A6I6F4E5-F1
#
_entry.id   AF-A0A6I6F4E5-F1
#
_cell.length_a   1.000
_cell.length_b   1.000
_cell.length_c   1.000
_cell.angle_alpha   90.00
_cell.angle_beta   90.00
_cell.angle_gamma   90.00
#
_symmetry.space_group_name_H-M   'P 1'
#
loop_
_entity.id
_entity.type
_entity.pdbx_description
1 polymer ?
#
loop_
_entity_poly.entity_id
_entity_poly.type
_entity_poly.pdbx_seq_one_letter_code
_entity_poly.pdbx_strand_id
1 'polypeptide(L)'
;MKNDGNMEYFSLNNGTVGSKGTKPYSESGTSFTRDTAVAAGEKGKSVLTTTASTKVLYDLGIKQNQGTMGVWFNTKGGTTSRYILASEGNGALLSIYLDSSNKLNLAVRDSAGGWLTLITSTEAVTINTWNYAALTWSLSGTTLNAKLYLNDKVYSGSTASFKDFTGVKTAVGGTILGTYQLNGQLEGLSSYNTALTSEEVSSIYSNRRGNWISYKQSS
;
A
#
# COMPACT_ATOMS: atom_id res chain seq x y z
N MET A 1 -15.01 9.86 -6.09
CA MET A 1 -13.66 10.48 -6.14
C MET A 1 -13.45 11.14 -7.48
N LYS A 2 -13.00 12.40 -7.50
CA LYS A 2 -12.55 13.02 -8.74
C LYS A 2 -11.17 12.45 -9.08
N ASN A 3 -11.03 11.84 -10.25
CA ASN A 3 -9.71 11.70 -10.86
C ASN A 3 -9.32 13.10 -11.37
N ASP A 4 -8.71 13.87 -10.49
CA ASP A 4 -8.23 15.24 -10.70
C ASP A 4 -6.85 15.28 -11.38
N GLY A 5 -6.35 14.12 -11.84
CA GLY A 5 -5.02 13.98 -12.42
C GLY A 5 -3.91 13.75 -11.40
N ASN A 6 -4.19 13.83 -10.08
CA ASN A 6 -3.20 13.64 -9.02
C ASN A 6 -3.08 12.21 -8.51
N MET A 7 -4.01 11.34 -8.92
CA MET A 7 -4.06 9.92 -8.57
C MET A 7 -3.58 9.04 -9.72
N GLU A 8 -2.88 7.96 -9.41
CA GLU A 8 -2.78 6.79 -10.28
C GLU A 8 -3.35 5.55 -9.58
N TYR A 9 -4.12 4.75 -10.32
CA TYR A 9 -4.75 3.54 -9.82
C TYR A 9 -4.26 2.31 -10.59
N PHE A 10 -3.92 1.25 -9.88
CA PHE A 10 -3.51 -0.03 -10.43
C PHE A 10 -4.53 -1.06 -9.98
N SER A 11 -5.30 -1.62 -10.92
CA SER A 11 -6.36 -2.57 -10.57
C SER A 11 -5.80 -3.80 -9.87
N LEU A 12 -4.61 -4.26 -10.29
CA LEU A 12 -4.02 -5.53 -9.88
C LEU A 12 -4.94 -6.73 -10.19
N ASN A 13 -5.80 -6.56 -11.20
CA ASN A 13 -6.74 -7.56 -11.68
C ASN A 13 -6.31 -8.00 -13.09
N ASN A 14 -5.70 -9.18 -13.21
CA ASN A 14 -5.08 -9.69 -14.45
C ASN A 14 -4.00 -8.80 -15.09
N GLY A 15 -3.47 -7.82 -14.37
CA GLY A 15 -2.44 -6.93 -14.88
C GLY A 15 -1.87 -6.02 -13.81
N THR A 16 -0.70 -5.46 -14.11
CA THR A 16 0.09 -4.56 -13.25
C THR A 16 0.16 -3.14 -13.81
N VAL A 17 -0.50 -2.85 -14.95
CA VAL A 17 -0.43 -1.52 -15.56
C VAL A 17 -1.39 -0.56 -14.84
N GLY A 18 -0.88 0.62 -14.50
CA GLY A 18 -1.65 1.69 -13.87
C GLY A 18 -2.55 2.44 -14.85
N SER A 19 -3.52 3.17 -14.32
CA SER A 19 -4.51 3.93 -15.08
C SER A 19 -3.92 5.05 -15.94
N LYS A 20 -2.67 5.45 -15.68
CA LYS A 20 -1.92 6.42 -16.51
C LYS A 20 -0.91 5.74 -17.44
N GLY A 21 -0.92 4.41 -17.52
CA GLY A 21 0.01 3.63 -18.33
C GLY A 21 1.33 3.31 -17.63
N THR A 22 1.50 3.67 -16.35
CA THR A 22 2.70 3.30 -15.59
C THR A 22 2.82 1.78 -15.52
N LYS A 23 3.94 1.25 -16.01
CA LYS A 23 4.28 -0.17 -15.93
C LYS A 23 5.27 -0.40 -14.80
N PRO A 24 5.30 -1.59 -14.19
CA PRO A 24 6.45 -1.97 -13.38
C PRO A 24 7.73 -1.84 -14.20
N TYR A 25 8.77 -1.25 -13.63
CA TYR A 25 10.10 -1.26 -14.27
C TYR A 25 10.79 -2.62 -14.08
N SER A 26 10.31 -3.42 -13.11
CA SER A 26 10.74 -4.80 -12.88
C SER A 26 9.55 -5.60 -12.35
N GLU A 27 9.21 -6.68 -13.05
CA GLU A 27 8.23 -7.66 -12.59
C GLU A 27 8.74 -9.09 -12.82
N SER A 28 8.52 -9.97 -11.85
CA SER A 28 8.83 -11.40 -11.94
C SER A 28 7.95 -12.19 -10.99
N GLY A 29 7.66 -13.45 -11.34
CA GLY A 29 6.86 -14.33 -10.48
C GLY A 29 5.46 -13.77 -10.17
N THR A 30 4.91 -12.94 -11.07
CA THR A 30 3.56 -12.41 -10.98
C THR A 30 2.56 -13.55 -11.21
N SER A 31 1.60 -13.68 -10.31
CA SER A 31 0.52 -14.65 -10.41
C SER A 31 -0.79 -13.96 -10.13
N PHE A 32 -1.83 -14.32 -10.89
CA PHE A 32 -3.18 -13.81 -10.68
C PHE A 32 -4.07 -15.02 -10.39
N THR A 33 -4.52 -15.13 -9.15
CA THR A 33 -5.39 -16.22 -8.71
C THR A 33 -6.78 -15.70 -8.42
N ARG A 34 -7.77 -16.57 -8.57
CA ARG A 34 -9.15 -16.24 -8.27
C ARG A 34 -9.26 -15.85 -6.80
N ASP A 35 -9.84 -14.69 -6.56
CA ASP A 35 -10.31 -14.27 -5.26
C ASP A 35 -11.51 -15.13 -4.85
N THR A 36 -11.30 -15.97 -3.85
CA THR A 36 -12.33 -16.84 -3.29
C THR A 36 -12.98 -16.25 -2.03
N ALA A 37 -12.51 -15.10 -1.56
CA ALA A 37 -13.06 -14.38 -0.41
C ALA A 37 -14.10 -13.35 -0.87
N VAL A 38 -15.05 -13.81 -1.69
CA VAL A 38 -16.19 -13.03 -2.20
C VAL A 38 -17.49 -13.50 -1.54
N ALA A 39 -18.52 -12.63 -1.55
CA ALA A 39 -19.83 -13.01 -1.03
C ALA A 39 -20.42 -14.18 -1.84
N ALA A 40 -21.28 -14.97 -1.21
CA ALA A 40 -21.94 -16.09 -1.86
C ALA A 40 -22.68 -15.64 -3.14
N GLY A 41 -22.38 -16.26 -4.27
CA GLY A 41 -22.98 -15.95 -5.57
C GLY A 41 -22.20 -14.95 -6.43
N GLU A 42 -21.15 -14.29 -5.91
CA GLU A 42 -20.28 -13.45 -6.71
C GLU A 42 -19.20 -14.27 -7.42
N LYS A 43 -18.96 -13.98 -8.70
CA LYS A 43 -17.82 -14.57 -9.42
C LYS A 43 -16.54 -13.87 -8.93
N GLY A 44 -15.71 -14.62 -8.21
CA GLY A 44 -14.36 -14.19 -7.86
C GLY A 44 -13.57 -13.67 -9.05
N LYS A 45 -12.99 -12.49 -8.93
CA LYS A 45 -12.07 -11.89 -9.92
C LYS A 45 -10.65 -12.38 -9.68
N SER A 46 -9.84 -12.44 -10.73
CA SER A 46 -8.42 -12.77 -10.59
C SER A 46 -7.64 -11.56 -10.10
N VAL A 47 -6.97 -11.70 -8.95
CA VAL A 47 -6.24 -10.63 -8.25
C VAL A 47 -4.76 -11.01 -8.10
N LEU A 48 -3.89 -10.00 -8.00
CA LEU A 48 -2.45 -10.22 -7.78
C LEU A 48 -2.25 -11.08 -6.54
N THR A 49 -1.49 -12.15 -6.69
CA THR A 49 -1.13 -13.09 -5.63
C THR A 49 0.38 -13.12 -5.48
N THR A 50 0.83 -12.98 -4.23
CA THR A 50 2.24 -12.95 -3.87
C THR A 50 2.71 -14.33 -3.41
N THR A 51 3.80 -14.80 -4.00
CA THR A 51 4.57 -15.97 -3.60
C THR A 51 6.01 -15.55 -3.30
N ALA A 52 6.86 -16.44 -2.80
CA ALA A 52 8.26 -16.13 -2.49
C ALA A 52 9.07 -15.54 -3.67
N SER A 53 8.65 -15.77 -4.92
CA SER A 53 9.29 -15.24 -6.13
C SER A 53 8.65 -13.96 -6.68
N THR A 54 7.53 -13.51 -6.10
CA THR A 54 6.79 -12.36 -6.65
C THR A 54 7.56 -11.07 -6.41
N LYS A 55 7.69 -10.30 -7.50
CA LYS A 55 8.31 -8.98 -7.53
C LYS A 55 7.48 -8.11 -8.47
N VAL A 56 6.96 -6.99 -7.97
CA VAL A 56 6.23 -5.99 -8.75
C VAL A 56 6.71 -4.62 -8.29
N LEU A 57 7.60 -4.01 -9.08
CA LEU A 57 8.28 -2.77 -8.70
C LEU A 57 7.92 -1.62 -9.63
N TYR A 58 7.46 -0.52 -9.03
CA TYR A 58 7.10 0.69 -9.73
C TYR A 58 8.05 1.83 -9.42
N ASP A 59 8.20 2.73 -10.39
CA ASP A 59 8.66 4.09 -10.16
C ASP A 59 7.43 5.00 -10.10
N LEU A 60 6.91 5.23 -8.90
CA LEU A 60 5.71 6.05 -8.69
C LEU A 60 6.02 7.54 -8.53
N GLY A 61 7.30 7.93 -8.62
CA GLY A 61 7.73 9.33 -8.46
C GLY A 61 7.40 9.93 -7.09
N ILE A 62 7.44 9.11 -6.03
CA ILE A 62 7.07 9.56 -4.68
C ILE A 62 7.99 10.69 -4.21
N LYS A 63 7.43 11.61 -3.43
CA LYS A 63 8.15 12.75 -2.85
C LYS A 63 7.94 12.77 -1.34
N GLN A 64 8.95 13.20 -0.58
CA GLN A 64 8.85 13.26 0.88
C GLN A 64 7.87 14.31 1.39
N ASN A 65 7.61 15.36 0.60
CA ASN A 65 6.83 16.51 1.04
C ASN A 65 5.37 16.14 1.35
N GLN A 66 4.78 15.24 0.56
CA GLN A 66 3.44 14.73 0.80
C GLN A 66 3.11 13.57 -0.15
N GLY A 67 2.14 12.76 0.25
CA GLY A 67 1.52 11.77 -0.61
C GLY A 67 0.60 10.84 0.15
N THR A 68 -0.05 9.95 -0.61
CA THR A 68 -0.94 8.91 -0.09
C THR A 68 -0.78 7.65 -0.91
N MET A 69 -0.71 6.50 -0.26
CA MET A 69 -0.82 5.21 -0.94
C MET A 69 -1.81 4.33 -0.19
N GLY A 70 -2.58 3.54 -0.91
CA GLY A 70 -3.55 2.62 -0.32
C GLY A 70 -3.81 1.40 -1.18
N VAL A 71 -4.12 0.27 -0.57
CA VAL A 71 -4.31 -1.01 -1.27
C VAL A 71 -5.19 -1.94 -0.43
N TRP A 72 -6.00 -2.74 -1.11
CA TRP A 72 -6.69 -3.86 -0.49
C TRP A 72 -5.74 -5.05 -0.42
N PHE A 73 -5.76 -5.77 0.69
CA PHE A 73 -4.92 -6.94 0.86
C PHE A 73 -5.64 -8.05 1.64
N ASN A 74 -5.29 -9.29 1.34
CA ASN A 74 -5.73 -10.47 2.07
C ASN A 74 -4.49 -11.33 2.32
N THR A 75 -4.07 -11.45 3.58
CA THR A 75 -2.90 -12.26 3.98
C THR A 75 -3.33 -13.60 4.55
N LYS A 76 -2.57 -14.66 4.24
CA LYS A 76 -2.75 -15.98 4.85
C LYS A 76 -2.16 -16.09 6.26
N GLY A 77 -1.61 -15.02 6.80
CA GLY A 77 -0.86 -15.07 8.06
C GLY A 77 0.62 -15.43 7.85
N GLY A 78 1.36 -15.46 8.96
CA GLY A 78 2.78 -15.77 8.98
C GLY A 78 3.40 -15.42 10.33
N THR A 79 4.56 -16.01 10.62
CA THR A 79 5.31 -15.79 11.87
C THR A 79 6.40 -14.71 11.73
N THR A 80 6.57 -14.16 10.53
CA THR A 80 7.59 -13.15 10.21
C THR A 80 6.95 -11.87 9.66
N SER A 81 7.76 -10.83 9.57
CA SER A 81 7.37 -9.60 8.87
C SER A 81 6.99 -9.86 7.42
N ARG A 82 5.96 -9.18 6.94
CA ARG A 82 5.42 -9.30 5.58
C ARG A 82 5.02 -7.93 5.05
N TYR A 83 5.54 -7.53 3.90
CA TYR A 83 5.35 -6.18 3.38
C TYR A 83 4.12 -6.10 2.48
N ILE A 84 3.35 -5.02 2.64
CA ILE A 84 2.21 -4.69 1.79
C ILE A 84 2.68 -3.70 0.73
N LEU A 85 3.33 -2.60 1.15
CA LEU A 85 3.98 -1.63 0.28
C LEU A 85 5.34 -1.27 0.87
N ALA A 86 6.38 -1.23 0.04
CA ALA A 86 7.72 -0.86 0.47
C ALA A 86 8.37 0.05 -0.56
N SER A 87 8.57 1.32 -0.19
CA SER A 87 9.29 2.29 -1.01
C SER A 87 10.71 2.40 -0.49
N GLU A 88 11.67 1.88 -1.25
CA GLU A 88 13.05 1.63 -0.82
C GLU A 88 14.06 2.10 -1.87
N GLY A 89 15.18 2.66 -1.39
CA GLY A 89 16.26 3.13 -2.23
C GLY A 89 17.16 4.10 -1.49
N ASN A 90 18.43 4.21 -1.89
CA ASN A 90 19.39 5.15 -1.30
C ASN A 90 19.51 5.09 0.24
N GLY A 91 19.26 3.91 0.83
CA GLY A 91 19.25 3.71 2.28
C GLY A 91 18.05 4.34 3.01
N ALA A 92 17.06 4.86 2.30
CA ALA A 92 15.78 5.36 2.81
C ALA A 92 14.67 4.29 2.69
N LEU A 93 13.59 4.50 3.44
CA LEU A 93 12.42 3.62 3.46
C LEU A 93 11.17 4.44 3.77
N LEU A 94 10.07 4.11 3.10
CA LEU A 94 8.71 4.35 3.54
C LEU A 94 7.91 3.08 3.28
N SER A 95 7.43 2.41 4.33
CA SER A 95 6.76 1.11 4.18
C SER A 95 5.58 0.94 5.10
N ILE A 96 4.62 0.14 4.64
CA ILE A 96 3.62 -0.51 5.49
C ILE A 96 3.79 -2.02 5.43
N TYR A 97 3.85 -2.65 6.60
CA TYR A 97 4.12 -4.08 6.74
C TYR A 97 3.35 -4.66 7.93
N LEU A 98 3.15 -5.98 7.90
CA LEU A 98 2.62 -6.75 9.02
C LEU A 98 3.78 -7.32 9.82
N ASP A 99 3.73 -7.23 11.15
CA ASP A 99 4.67 -7.93 12.01
C ASP A 99 4.26 -9.40 12.27
N SER A 100 5.00 -10.08 13.15
CA SER A 100 4.73 -11.45 13.57
C SER A 100 3.42 -11.61 14.37
N SER A 101 2.87 -10.51 14.90
CA SER A 101 1.57 -10.45 15.58
C SER A 101 0.43 -10.02 14.64
N ASN A 102 0.68 -9.96 13.32
CA ASN A 102 -0.25 -9.48 12.31
C ASN A 102 -0.70 -8.02 12.52
N LYS A 103 0.03 -7.20 13.29
CA LYS A 103 -0.27 -5.77 13.39
C LYS A 103 0.30 -5.03 12.20
N LEU A 104 -0.47 -4.06 11.71
CA LEU A 104 -0.04 -3.17 10.64
C LEU A 104 0.89 -2.10 11.21
N ASN A 105 2.05 -1.94 10.57
CA ASN A 105 3.08 -1.03 10.99
C ASN A 105 3.44 -0.09 9.84
N LEU A 106 3.78 1.16 10.16
CA LEU A 106 4.42 2.11 9.26
C LEU A 106 5.84 2.34 9.75
N ALA A 107 6.82 2.14 8.87
CA ALA A 107 8.23 2.35 9.19
C ALA A 107 8.96 3.18 8.14
N VAL A 108 9.97 3.89 8.64
CA VAL A 108 10.96 4.64 7.87
C VAL A 108 12.37 4.25 8.31
N ARG A 109 13.39 4.70 7.59
CA ARG A 109 14.77 4.73 8.11
C ARG A 109 15.00 6.04 8.82
N ASP A 110 15.55 6.00 10.03
CA ASP A 110 15.99 7.19 10.74
C ASP A 110 17.16 7.89 10.02
N SER A 111 17.58 9.07 10.48
CA SER A 111 18.66 9.83 9.85
C SER A 111 20.01 9.09 9.81
N ALA A 112 20.25 8.16 10.75
CA ALA A 112 21.44 7.30 10.78
C ALA A 112 21.30 6.04 9.88
N GLY A 113 20.11 5.79 9.32
CA GLY A 113 19.81 4.58 8.54
C GLY A 113 19.33 3.40 9.39
N GLY A 114 19.08 3.62 10.69
CA GLY A 114 18.43 2.68 11.59
C GLY A 114 16.97 2.45 11.22
N TRP A 115 16.43 1.30 11.63
CA TRP A 115 15.02 1.00 11.44
C TRP A 115 14.18 1.75 12.47
N LEU A 116 13.17 2.51 12.02
CA LEU A 116 12.25 3.22 12.89
C LEU A 116 10.81 2.86 12.55
N THR A 117 10.16 2.07 13.42
CA THR A 117 8.72 1.87 13.37
C THR A 117 8.03 3.12 13.94
N LEU A 118 7.41 3.91 13.06
CA LEU A 118 6.79 5.18 13.40
C LEU A 118 5.39 5.00 13.99
N ILE A 119 4.64 4.03 13.47
CA ILE A 119 3.26 3.75 13.88
C ILE A 119 3.04 2.25 13.90
N THR A 120 2.36 1.74 14.93
CA THR A 120 1.88 0.36 15.03
C THR A 120 0.39 0.39 15.32
N SER A 121 -0.41 -0.39 14.58
CA SER A 121 -1.84 -0.52 14.85
C SER A 121 -2.08 -1.16 16.21
N THR A 122 -3.15 -0.75 16.88
CA THR A 122 -3.58 -1.40 18.13
C THR A 122 -4.06 -2.82 17.86
N GLU A 123 -4.71 -3.04 16.71
CA GLU A 123 -5.33 -4.29 16.33
C GLU A 123 -4.52 -5.04 15.28
N ALA A 124 -4.64 -6.37 15.33
CA ALA A 124 -4.15 -7.25 14.30
C ALA A 124 -5.11 -7.28 13.11
N VAL A 125 -4.57 -7.47 11.91
CA VAL A 125 -5.38 -7.68 10.71
C VAL A 125 -6.06 -9.05 10.78
N THR A 126 -7.29 -9.14 10.30
CA THR A 126 -7.98 -10.43 10.18
C THR A 126 -7.40 -11.20 9.00
N ILE A 127 -6.78 -12.35 9.27
CA ILE A 127 -6.20 -13.22 8.23
C ILE A 127 -7.30 -13.84 7.36
N ASN A 128 -6.94 -14.25 6.14
CA ASN A 128 -7.85 -14.84 5.15
C ASN A 128 -9.07 -13.96 4.82
N THR A 129 -9.00 -12.66 5.12
CA THR A 129 -10.06 -11.69 4.90
C THR A 129 -9.47 -10.46 4.22
N TRP A 130 -10.26 -9.83 3.35
CA TRP A 130 -9.88 -8.57 2.72
C TRP A 130 -9.88 -7.44 3.76
N ASN A 131 -8.72 -6.84 3.95
CA ASN A 131 -8.52 -5.63 4.73
C ASN A 131 -8.09 -4.50 3.81
N TYR A 132 -8.29 -3.27 4.23
CA TYR A 132 -7.77 -2.09 3.57
C TYR A 132 -6.64 -1.48 4.39
N ALA A 133 -5.50 -1.23 3.76
CA ALA A 133 -4.41 -0.47 4.37
C ALA A 133 -4.08 0.76 3.52
N ALA A 134 -3.84 1.88 4.18
CA ALA A 134 -3.32 3.07 3.55
C ALA A 134 -2.35 3.82 4.45
N LEU A 135 -1.53 4.67 3.85
CA LEU A 135 -0.75 5.67 4.55
C LEU A 135 -0.91 7.02 3.88
N THR A 136 -0.95 8.07 4.68
CA THR A 136 -0.75 9.45 4.23
C THR A 136 0.50 9.99 4.91
N TRP A 137 1.24 10.85 4.21
CA TRP A 137 2.37 11.55 4.81
C TRP A 137 2.40 13.00 4.35
N SER A 138 2.95 13.87 5.19
CA SER A 138 3.27 15.25 4.86
C SER A 138 4.46 15.76 5.67
N LEU A 139 5.23 16.66 5.09
CA LEU A 139 6.37 17.29 5.73
C LEU A 139 5.95 18.68 6.24
N SER A 140 6.12 18.92 7.54
CA SER A 140 5.94 20.24 8.15
C SER A 140 7.28 20.68 8.75
N GLY A 141 7.95 21.64 8.10
CA GLY A 141 9.34 21.97 8.41
C GLY A 141 10.26 20.77 8.15
N THR A 142 10.89 20.26 9.21
CA THR A 142 11.73 19.05 9.18
C THR A 142 11.04 17.81 9.75
N THR A 143 9.76 17.92 10.13
CA THR A 143 9.00 16.83 10.76
C THR A 143 8.13 16.13 9.75
N LEU A 144 8.38 14.84 9.54
CA LEU A 144 7.49 13.94 8.81
C LEU A 144 6.29 13.62 9.69
N ASN A 145 5.10 13.97 9.22
CA ASN A 145 3.82 13.60 9.83
C ASN A 145 3.21 12.49 8.98
N ALA A 146 2.74 11.43 9.62
CA ALA A 146 2.14 10.30 8.93
C ALA A 146 0.86 9.85 9.62
N LYS A 147 -0.07 9.33 8.82
CA LYS A 147 -1.20 8.54 9.30
C LYS A 147 -1.17 7.16 8.66
N LEU A 148 -1.50 6.15 9.45
CA LEU A 148 -1.66 4.77 9.04
C LEU A 148 -3.13 4.39 9.21
N TYR A 149 -3.70 3.80 8.17
CA TYR A 149 -5.11 3.42 8.11
C TYR A 149 -5.20 1.91 8.02
N LEU A 150 -6.02 1.31 8.88
CA LEU A 150 -6.41 -0.10 8.81
C LEU A 150 -7.94 -0.15 8.86
N ASN A 151 -8.56 -0.51 7.74
CA ASN A 151 -10.01 -0.49 7.57
C ASN A 151 -10.58 0.90 7.93
N ASP A 152 -11.44 0.97 8.96
CA ASP A 152 -12.05 2.20 9.49
C ASP A 152 -11.20 2.92 10.54
N LYS A 153 -10.02 2.39 10.90
CA LYS A 153 -9.17 2.91 11.97
C LYS A 153 -8.05 3.76 11.44
N VAL A 154 -7.72 4.80 12.20
CA VAL A 154 -6.64 5.75 11.89
C VAL A 154 -5.68 5.84 13.06
N TYR A 155 -4.40 5.76 12.75
CA TYR A 155 -3.29 5.91 13.70
C TYR A 155 -2.39 7.03 13.19
N SER A 156 -1.81 7.83 14.09
CA SER A 156 -0.96 8.97 13.72
C SER A 156 0.41 8.84 14.37
N GLY A 157 1.44 9.35 13.71
CA GLY A 157 2.80 9.45 14.24
C GLY A 157 3.59 10.51 13.51
N SER A 158 4.67 10.97 14.13
CA SER A 158 5.59 11.93 13.52
C SER A 158 7.02 11.73 13.98
N THR A 159 7.98 12.13 13.13
CA THR A 159 9.41 12.08 13.46
C THR A 159 10.17 13.18 12.74
N ALA A 160 11.15 13.76 13.41
CA ALA A 160 12.15 14.64 12.78
C ALA A 160 13.40 13.86 12.32
N SER A 161 13.50 12.58 12.68
CA SER A 161 14.60 11.70 12.29
C SER A 161 14.12 10.71 11.25
N PHE A 162 14.38 11.02 9.98
CA PHE A 162 14.12 10.13 8.86
C PHE A 162 15.06 10.47 7.69
N LYS A 163 15.30 9.50 6.81
CA LYS A 163 15.97 9.73 5.52
C LYS A 163 14.97 10.14 4.44
N ASP A 164 15.39 11.06 3.57
CA ASP A 164 14.61 11.46 2.40
C ASP A 164 14.37 10.27 1.48
N PHE A 165 13.09 9.95 1.28
CA PHE A 165 12.62 8.85 0.43
C PHE A 165 12.10 9.36 -0.93
N THR A 166 12.44 10.57 -1.35
CA THR A 166 12.08 11.10 -2.67
C THR A 166 12.70 10.26 -3.80
N GLY A 167 11.88 9.87 -4.78
CA GLY A 167 12.32 9.14 -5.98
C GLY A 167 12.68 7.66 -5.76
N VAL A 168 12.54 7.15 -4.54
CA VAL A 168 12.75 5.72 -4.27
C VAL A 168 11.68 4.86 -4.95
N LYS A 169 11.94 3.55 -5.07
CA LYS A 169 11.11 2.64 -5.86
C LYS A 169 10.15 1.85 -4.97
N THR A 170 8.91 1.67 -5.42
CA THR A 170 7.85 1.05 -4.64
C THR A 170 7.64 -0.39 -5.06
N ALA A 171 7.86 -1.32 -4.14
CA ALA A 171 7.46 -2.71 -4.24
C ALA A 171 6.02 -2.90 -3.72
N VAL A 172 5.25 -3.75 -4.39
CA VAL A 172 3.90 -4.14 -3.99
C VAL A 172 3.90 -5.60 -3.55
N GLY A 173 3.46 -5.84 -2.31
CA GLY A 173 3.32 -7.17 -1.74
C GLY A 173 4.63 -7.86 -1.33
N GLY A 174 5.71 -7.08 -1.13
CA GLY A 174 7.04 -7.53 -0.72
C GLY A 174 8.01 -6.34 -0.64
N THR A 175 9.31 -6.61 -0.55
CA THR A 175 10.37 -5.59 -0.64
C THR A 175 10.94 -5.46 -2.05
N ILE A 176 11.75 -4.43 -2.33
CA ILE A 176 12.42 -4.27 -3.64
C ILE A 176 13.40 -5.42 -3.96
N LEU A 177 13.87 -6.12 -2.93
CA LEU A 177 14.74 -7.30 -3.07
C LEU A 177 13.94 -8.58 -3.39
N GLY A 178 12.61 -8.53 -3.42
CA GLY A 178 11.77 -9.72 -3.61
C GLY A 178 11.81 -10.65 -2.39
N THR A 179 11.73 -10.08 -1.19
CA THR A 179 11.66 -10.83 0.08
C THR A 179 10.49 -10.36 0.93
N TYR A 180 10.18 -11.10 2.01
CA TYR A 180 9.13 -10.76 2.98
C TYR A 180 7.75 -10.55 2.34
N GLN A 181 7.35 -11.43 1.42
CA GLN A 181 6.11 -11.27 0.70
C GLN A 181 4.89 -11.33 1.62
N LEU A 182 3.83 -10.63 1.22
CA LEU A 182 2.55 -10.60 1.94
C LEU A 182 2.00 -12.01 2.24
N ASN A 183 2.35 -12.99 1.41
CA ASN A 183 1.79 -14.34 1.41
C ASN A 183 0.26 -14.26 1.29
N GLY A 184 -0.19 -13.72 0.17
CA GLY A 184 -1.56 -13.25 0.06
C GLY A 184 -1.88 -12.57 -1.26
N GLN A 185 -3.08 -12.02 -1.31
CA GLN A 185 -3.63 -11.33 -2.47
C GLN A 185 -3.63 -9.81 -2.24
N LEU A 186 -3.44 -9.04 -3.31
CA LEU A 186 -3.58 -7.58 -3.32
C LEU A 186 -4.49 -7.14 -4.46
N GLU A 187 -5.22 -6.06 -4.23
CA GLU A 187 -6.06 -5.42 -5.24
C GLU A 187 -6.06 -3.90 -5.08
N GLY A 188 -6.14 -3.18 -6.19
CA GLY A 188 -6.54 -1.78 -6.19
C GLY A 188 -5.55 -0.88 -5.47
N LEU A 189 -4.27 -0.95 -5.87
CA LEU A 189 -3.28 0.01 -5.40
C LEU A 189 -3.65 1.39 -5.94
N SER A 190 -3.67 2.37 -5.05
CA SER A 190 -3.82 3.79 -5.37
C SER A 190 -2.59 4.54 -4.88
N SER A 191 -2.14 5.51 -5.66
CA SER A 191 -1.04 6.42 -5.33
C SER A 191 -1.44 7.85 -5.66
N TYR A 192 -1.23 8.75 -4.71
CA TYR A 192 -1.51 10.18 -4.83
C TYR A 192 -0.25 10.97 -4.49
N ASN A 193 0.01 12.04 -5.25
CA ASN A 193 1.04 13.03 -4.91
C ASN A 193 0.56 14.05 -3.85
N THR A 194 -0.62 13.85 -3.27
CA THR A 194 -1.24 14.65 -2.22
C THR A 194 -1.45 13.84 -0.95
N ALA A 195 -1.38 14.52 0.20
CA ALA A 195 -1.79 13.96 1.47
C ALA A 195 -3.32 14.09 1.58
N LEU A 196 -4.04 12.99 1.35
CA LEU A 196 -5.48 12.95 1.52
C LEU A 196 -5.87 13.13 2.98
N THR A 197 -7.06 13.67 3.23
CA THR A 197 -7.61 13.77 4.58
C THR A 197 -8.06 12.40 5.09
N SER A 198 -8.29 12.30 6.41
CA SER A 198 -8.82 11.08 7.00
C SER A 198 -10.20 10.73 6.43
N GLU A 199 -11.03 11.73 6.15
CA GLU A 199 -12.38 11.56 5.59
C GLU A 199 -12.31 11.04 4.15
N GLU A 200 -11.37 11.53 3.35
CA GLU A 200 -11.14 11.05 1.98
C GLU A 200 -10.70 9.58 1.97
N VAL A 201 -9.75 9.19 2.84
CA VAL A 201 -9.30 7.80 2.98
C VAL A 201 -10.41 6.89 3.53
N SER A 202 -11.23 7.38 4.46
CA SER A 202 -12.39 6.65 4.96
C SER A 202 -13.47 6.47 3.89
N SER A 203 -13.66 7.47 3.01
CA SER A 203 -14.58 7.37 1.87
C SER A 203 -14.11 6.31 0.88
N ILE A 204 -12.81 6.31 0.57
CA ILE A 204 -12.10 5.27 -0.19
C ILE A 204 -12.44 3.88 0.38
N TYR A 205 -12.18 3.63 1.67
CA TYR A 205 -12.50 2.35 2.31
C TYR A 205 -14.00 1.99 2.23
N SER A 206 -14.86 2.96 2.53
CA SER A 206 -16.33 2.79 2.58
C SER A 206 -16.93 2.47 1.21
N ASN A 207 -16.31 2.91 0.11
CA ASN A 207 -16.73 2.55 -1.25
C ASN A 207 -16.50 1.06 -1.57
N ARG A 208 -15.78 0.34 -0.70
CA ARG A 208 -15.46 -1.09 -0.80
C ARG A 208 -14.56 -1.43 -2.00
N ARG A 209 -14.00 -2.62 -1.93
CA ARG A 209 -13.13 -3.20 -2.96
C ARG A 209 -13.87 -3.32 -4.30
N GLY A 210 -13.27 -2.88 -5.40
CA GLY A 210 -13.80 -3.00 -6.75
C GLY A 210 -14.68 -1.86 -7.28
N ASN A 211 -15.17 -0.94 -6.43
CA ASN A 211 -16.10 0.13 -6.86
C ASN A 211 -15.42 1.48 -7.15
N TRP A 212 -14.13 1.46 -7.45
CA TRP A 212 -13.29 2.66 -7.61
C TRP A 212 -13.60 3.46 -8.89
N ILE A 213 -14.48 2.95 -9.77
CA ILE A 213 -14.77 3.48 -11.11
C ILE A 213 -16.30 3.68 -11.33
N SER A 214 -17.00 4.36 -10.42
CA SER A 214 -18.40 4.76 -10.64
C SER A 214 -18.67 6.26 -10.58
N TYR A 215 -17.64 7.12 -10.53
CA TYR A 215 -17.80 8.59 -10.56
C TYR A 215 -17.30 9.26 -11.86
N LYS A 216 -17.45 8.57 -12.99
CA LYS A 216 -17.44 9.17 -14.34
C LYS A 216 -18.45 8.47 -15.26
N GLN A 217 -19.73 8.43 -14.87
CA GLN A 217 -20.87 8.38 -15.80
C GLN A 217 -22.09 9.00 -15.13
N SER A 218 -22.14 10.32 -15.14
CA SER A 218 -23.41 11.05 -15.17
C SER A 218 -23.13 12.25 -16.07
N SER A 219 -23.74 12.15 -17.26
CA SER A 219 -23.91 13.18 -18.29
C SER A 219 -24.13 14.58 -17.74
#